data_AF-A0A951VC06-F1
#
_entry.id   AF-A0A951VC06-F1
#
_cell.length_a   1.000
_cell.length_b   1.000
_cell.length_c   1.000
_cell.angle_alpha   90.00
_cell.angle_beta   90.00
_cell.angle_gamma   90.00
#
_symmetry.space_group_name_H-M   'P 1'
#
loop_
_entity.id
_entity.type
_entity.pdbx_description
1 polymer ?
#
loop_
_entity_poly.entity_id
_entity_poly.type
_entity_poly.pdbx_seq_one_letter_code
_entity_poly.pdbx_strand_id
1 'polypeptide(L)'
;MTTTRKTLAEAKAKPFAFSTKAKARLAALSDAEIEQAAASDLDNPALGDDILAAAVLGRRVRLARKRLGLSQSRFAERFRIPVATLRDWEQGRHKPDATALAYLTVIERAPDAVERALKE
;
A
#
# COMPACT_ATOMS: atom_id res chain seq x y z
N MET A 1 20.02 -8.91 -27.05
CA MET A 1 18.56 -8.71 -26.89
C MET A 1 18.35 -7.22 -26.62
N THR A 2 17.81 -6.47 -27.59
CA THR A 2 17.69 -5.00 -27.50
C THR A 2 16.35 -4.65 -26.86
N THR A 3 16.35 -4.17 -25.62
CA THR A 3 15.11 -3.77 -24.93
C THR A 3 14.77 -2.32 -25.25
N THR A 4 13.73 -2.07 -26.05
CA THR A 4 13.22 -0.73 -26.33
C THR A 4 12.49 -0.16 -25.11
N ARG A 5 12.96 0.96 -24.55
CA ARG A 5 12.25 1.71 -23.50
C ARG A 5 11.23 2.65 -24.14
N LYS A 6 9.96 2.53 -23.75
CA LYS A 6 8.89 3.49 -24.07
C LYS A 6 8.77 4.54 -22.97
N THR A 7 8.36 5.74 -23.33
CA THR A 7 8.02 6.81 -22.39
C THR A 7 6.66 6.55 -21.71
N LEU A 8 6.43 7.20 -20.56
CA LEU A 8 5.16 7.07 -19.83
C LEU A 8 3.96 7.59 -20.65
N ALA A 9 4.17 8.62 -21.47
CA ALA A 9 3.14 9.16 -22.35
C ALA A 9 2.73 8.16 -23.43
N GLU A 10 3.70 7.49 -24.07
CA GLU A 10 3.46 6.44 -25.07
C GLU A 10 2.77 5.21 -24.48
N ALA A 11 3.13 4.82 -23.25
CA ALA A 11 2.48 3.71 -22.56
C ALA A 11 1.00 4.03 -22.23
N LYS A 12 0.70 5.27 -21.82
CA LYS A 12 -0.66 5.73 -21.53
C LYS A 12 -1.54 5.83 -22.78
N ALA A 13 -0.96 6.17 -23.93
CA ALA A 13 -1.70 6.32 -25.19
C ALA A 13 -2.30 5.01 -25.70
N LYS A 14 -1.78 3.85 -25.28
CA LYS A 14 -2.28 2.53 -25.68
C LYS A 14 -2.36 1.59 -24.48
N PRO A 15 -3.41 1.71 -23.64
CA PRO A 15 -3.57 0.86 -22.49
C PRO A 15 -3.67 -0.62 -22.89
N PHE A 16 -3.15 -1.50 -22.04
CA PHE A 16 -3.30 -2.93 -22.24
C PHE A 16 -4.78 -3.32 -22.23
N ALA A 17 -5.19 -4.11 -23.21
CA ALA A 17 -6.53 -4.66 -23.30
C ALA A 17 -6.46 -6.15 -23.58
N PHE A 18 -7.20 -6.94 -22.81
CA PHE A 18 -7.36 -8.36 -23.08
C PHE A 18 -8.09 -8.58 -24.41
N SER A 19 -7.68 -9.60 -25.17
CA SER A 19 -8.40 -10.05 -26.35
C SER A 19 -9.78 -10.62 -25.97
N THR A 20 -10.71 -10.66 -26.92
CA THR A 20 -12.05 -11.23 -26.71
C THR A 20 -11.97 -12.67 -26.20
N LYS A 21 -11.05 -13.47 -26.77
CA LYS A 21 -10.80 -14.85 -26.34
C LYS A 21 -10.28 -14.93 -24.90
N ALA A 22 -9.35 -14.04 -24.53
CA ALA A 22 -8.82 -14.01 -23.17
C ALA A 22 -9.89 -13.61 -22.14
N LYS A 23 -10.75 -12.63 -22.47
CA LYS A 23 -11.88 -12.25 -21.63
C LYS A 23 -12.88 -13.40 -21.44
N ALA A 24 -13.24 -14.08 -22.53
CA ALA A 24 -14.16 -15.21 -22.48
C ALA A 24 -13.60 -16.37 -21.62
N ARG A 25 -12.30 -16.67 -21.73
CA ARG A 25 -11.63 -17.64 -20.88
C ARG A 25 -11.68 -17.24 -19.40
N LEU A 26 -11.40 -15.97 -19.08
CA LEU A 26 -11.39 -15.50 -17.69
C LEU A 26 -12.79 -15.56 -17.08
N ALA A 27 -13.83 -15.19 -17.84
CA ALA A 27 -15.22 -15.23 -17.39
C ALA A 27 -15.77 -16.65 -17.22
N ALA A 28 -15.15 -17.65 -17.86
CA ALA A 28 -15.55 -19.05 -17.74
C ALA A 28 -14.88 -19.78 -16.57
N LEU A 29 -13.90 -19.16 -15.90
CA LEU A 29 -13.28 -19.73 -14.70
C LEU A 29 -14.26 -19.62 -13.53
N SER A 30 -14.51 -20.74 -12.87
CA SER A 30 -15.26 -20.77 -11.62
C SER A 30 -14.42 -20.21 -10.46
N ASP A 31 -15.11 -19.71 -9.43
CA ASP A 31 -14.44 -19.23 -8.21
C ASP A 31 -13.56 -20.33 -7.58
N ALA A 32 -14.02 -21.59 -7.61
CA ALA A 32 -13.26 -22.73 -7.09
C ALA A 32 -11.96 -23.00 -7.87
N GLU A 33 -11.98 -22.87 -9.20
CA GLU A 33 -10.76 -23.01 -10.02
C GLU A 33 -9.78 -21.86 -9.77
N ILE A 34 -10.29 -20.64 -9.56
CA ILE A 34 -9.48 -19.47 -9.20
C ILE A 34 -8.80 -19.69 -7.84
N GLU A 35 -9.56 -20.13 -6.85
CA GLU A 35 -9.04 -20.43 -5.50
C GLU A 35 -8.00 -21.54 -5.53
N GLN A 36 -8.26 -22.65 -6.24
CA GLN A 36 -7.31 -23.75 -6.34
C GLN A 36 -6.03 -23.34 -7.04
N ALA A 37 -6.12 -22.55 -8.13
CA ALA A 37 -4.95 -22.01 -8.80
C ALA A 37 -4.12 -21.12 -7.87
N ALA A 38 -4.77 -20.21 -7.13
CA ALA A 38 -4.11 -19.34 -6.16
C ALA A 38 -3.44 -20.13 -5.02
N ALA A 39 -4.10 -21.16 -4.50
CA ALA A 39 -3.57 -22.00 -3.43
C ALA A 39 -2.40 -22.88 -3.86
N SER A 40 -2.34 -23.25 -5.15
CA SER A 40 -1.24 -24.06 -5.72
C SER A 40 0.00 -23.24 -6.11
N ASP A 41 -0.09 -21.91 -6.15
CA ASP A 41 1.00 -21.02 -6.55
C ASP A 41 2.00 -20.82 -5.41
N LEU A 42 3.25 -21.29 -5.61
CA LEU A 42 4.32 -21.18 -4.62
C LEU A 42 4.74 -19.73 -4.33
N ASP A 43 4.59 -18.84 -5.31
CA ASP A 43 4.95 -17.42 -5.17
C ASP A 43 3.80 -16.59 -4.57
N ASN A 44 2.62 -17.21 -4.36
CA ASN A 44 1.45 -16.59 -3.74
C ASN A 44 0.96 -17.39 -2.51
N PRO A 45 1.80 -17.54 -1.47
CA PRO A 45 1.39 -18.23 -0.26
C PRO A 45 0.28 -17.47 0.46
N ALA A 46 -0.63 -18.21 1.10
CA ALA A 46 -1.61 -17.63 2.00
C ALA A 46 -0.90 -16.81 3.09
N LEU A 47 -1.30 -15.55 3.26
CA LEU A 47 -0.75 -14.68 4.29
C LEU A 47 -1.33 -15.11 5.65
N GLY A 48 -0.46 -15.35 6.63
CA GLY A 48 -0.90 -15.51 8.02
C GLY A 48 -1.54 -14.22 8.55
N ASP A 49 -2.42 -14.35 9.54
CA ASP A 49 -3.20 -13.24 10.11
C ASP A 49 -2.34 -12.05 10.54
N ASP A 50 -1.16 -12.31 11.10
CA ASP A 50 -0.24 -11.25 11.54
C ASP A 50 0.35 -10.45 10.38
N ILE A 51 0.72 -11.12 9.29
CA ILE A 51 1.26 -10.47 8.09
C ILE A 51 0.15 -9.64 7.43
N LEU A 52 -1.06 -10.20 7.36
CA LEU A 52 -2.22 -9.49 6.86
C LEU A 52 -2.52 -8.24 7.71
N ALA A 53 -2.50 -8.36 9.03
CA ALA A 53 -2.72 -7.25 9.94
C ALA A 53 -1.65 -6.14 9.78
N ALA A 54 -0.38 -6.52 9.68
CA ALA A 54 0.72 -5.57 9.43
C ALA A 54 0.56 -4.84 8.08
N ALA A 55 0.19 -5.57 7.02
CA ALA A 55 -0.05 -5.00 5.70
C ALA A 55 -1.24 -4.03 5.68
N VAL A 56 -2.35 -4.38 6.33
CA VAL A 56 -3.54 -3.52 6.45
C VAL A 56 -3.21 -2.23 7.20
N LEU A 57 -2.53 -2.35 8.33
CA LEU A 57 -2.13 -1.18 9.12
C LEU A 57 -1.09 -0.33 8.39
N GLY A 58 -0.12 -0.94 7.73
CA GLY A 58 0.84 -0.23 6.89
C GLY A 58 0.19 0.55 5.75
N ARG A 59 -0.85 -0.02 5.12
CA ARG A 59 -1.67 0.69 4.14
C ARG A 59 -2.39 1.88 4.76
N ARG A 60 -2.94 1.76 5.98
CA ARG A 60 -3.57 2.87 6.71
C ARG A 60 -2.56 4.01 6.93
N VAL A 61 -1.37 3.72 7.46
CA VAL A 61 -0.31 4.73 7.67
C VAL A 61 0.04 5.46 6.38
N ARG A 62 0.25 4.70 5.29
CA ARG A 62 0.57 5.27 3.98
C ARG A 62 -0.54 6.18 3.46
N LEU A 63 -1.81 5.81 3.67
CA LEU A 63 -2.95 6.61 3.25
C LEU A 63 -3.09 7.89 4.09
N ALA A 64 -2.89 7.83 5.41
CA ALA A 64 -2.87 9.01 6.26
C ALA A 64 -1.84 10.04 5.76
N ARG A 65 -0.62 9.59 5.44
CA ARG A 65 0.40 10.46 4.84
C ARG A 65 0.00 10.99 3.46
N LYS A 66 -0.46 10.12 2.56
CA LYS A 66 -0.81 10.51 1.18
C LYS A 66 -1.97 11.52 1.13
N ARG A 67 -2.94 11.42 2.04
CA ARG A 67 -4.05 12.39 2.16
C ARG A 67 -3.56 13.80 2.46
N LEU A 68 -2.44 13.92 3.17
CA LEU A 68 -1.79 15.21 3.47
C LEU A 68 -0.83 15.68 2.35
N GLY A 69 -0.67 14.91 1.27
CA GLY A 69 0.25 15.25 0.18
C GLY A 69 1.74 15.22 0.54
N LEU A 70 2.11 14.58 1.65
CA LEU A 70 3.49 14.64 2.17
C LEU A 70 4.36 13.47 1.68
N SER A 71 5.65 13.76 1.45
CA SER A 71 6.68 12.73 1.33
C SER A 71 6.86 11.99 2.67
N GLN A 72 7.49 10.80 2.65
CA GLN A 72 7.79 10.08 3.90
C GLN A 72 8.63 10.94 4.86
N SER A 73 9.66 11.62 4.35
CA SER A 73 10.52 12.50 5.16
C SER A 73 9.74 13.67 5.77
N ARG A 74 8.89 14.35 5.00
CA ARG A 74 8.09 15.48 5.49
C ARG A 74 7.05 15.04 6.52
N PHE A 75 6.42 13.88 6.34
CA PHE A 75 5.48 13.35 7.32
C PHE A 75 6.19 12.94 8.62
N ALA A 76 7.31 12.24 8.49
CA ALA A 76 8.18 11.85 9.61
C ALA A 76 8.62 13.06 10.44
N GLU A 77 9.13 14.10 9.78
CA GLU A 77 9.54 15.36 10.39
C GLU A 77 8.35 16.07 11.07
N ARG A 78 7.24 16.27 10.34
CA ARG A 78 6.05 17.01 10.83
C ARG A 78 5.43 16.38 12.07
N PHE A 79 5.45 15.06 12.18
CA PHE A 79 4.79 14.32 13.26
C PHE A 79 5.76 13.63 14.23
N ARG A 80 7.06 13.96 14.17
CA ARG A 80 8.11 13.41 15.04
C ARG A 80 8.14 11.86 15.05
N ILE A 81 7.95 11.24 13.89
CA ILE A 81 8.07 9.78 13.71
C ILE A 81 9.39 9.51 12.97
N PRO A 82 10.31 8.66 13.47
CA PRO A 82 11.52 8.34 12.73
C PRO A 82 11.20 7.80 11.33
N VAL A 83 11.88 8.33 10.30
CA VAL A 83 11.57 8.00 8.90
C VAL A 83 11.74 6.49 8.59
N ALA A 84 12.68 5.83 9.27
CA ALA A 84 12.87 4.38 9.18
C ALA A 84 11.64 3.64 9.72
N THR A 85 11.19 4.00 10.92
CA THR A 85 9.97 3.44 11.55
C THR A 85 8.73 3.65 10.69
N LEU A 86 8.53 4.85 10.15
CA LEU A 86 7.43 5.13 9.22
C LEU A 86 7.49 4.23 7.98
N ARG A 87 8.69 4.02 7.44
CA ARG A 87 8.90 3.16 6.27
C ARG A 87 8.57 1.70 6.58
N ASP A 88 9.02 1.19 7.72
CA ASP A 88 8.76 -0.20 8.13
C ASP A 88 7.28 -0.45 8.36
N TRP A 89 6.57 0.51 8.97
CA TRP A 89 5.12 0.47 9.08
C TRP A 89 4.45 0.48 7.72
N GLU A 90 4.75 1.45 6.86
CA GLU A 90 4.11 1.55 5.55
C GLU A 90 4.35 0.31 4.68
N GLN A 91 5.52 -0.33 4.80
CA GLN A 91 5.85 -1.56 4.08
C GLN A 91 5.25 -2.82 4.72
N GLY A 92 4.64 -2.72 5.91
CA GLY A 92 4.11 -3.87 6.64
C GLY A 92 5.19 -4.77 7.22
N ARG A 93 6.44 -4.29 7.32
CA ARG A 93 7.54 -5.03 7.97
C ARG A 93 7.34 -5.09 9.49
N HIS A 94 6.74 -4.03 10.05
CA HIS A 94 6.39 -3.94 11.45
C HIS A 94 4.98 -3.38 11.64
N LYS A 95 4.31 -3.84 12.68
CA LYS A 95 3.01 -3.33 13.10
C LYS A 95 3.21 -2.08 13.98
N PRO A 96 2.50 -0.97 13.73
CA PRO A 96 2.43 0.12 14.70
C PRO A 96 1.78 -0.38 15.98
N ASP A 97 2.34 -0.03 17.13
CA ASP A 97 1.77 -0.38 18.43
C ASP A 97 0.49 0.43 18.73
N ALA A 98 -0.15 0.14 19.87
CA ALA A 98 -1.39 0.80 20.25
C ALA A 98 -1.25 2.33 20.36
N THR A 99 -0.11 2.81 20.89
CA THR A 99 0.18 4.24 21.05
C THR A 99 0.36 4.92 19.69
N ALA A 100 1.12 4.32 18.78
CA ALA A 100 1.29 4.82 17.43
C ALA A 100 -0.05 4.85 16.67
N LEU A 101 -0.91 3.84 16.84
CA LEU A 101 -2.24 3.82 16.23
C LEU A 101 -3.16 4.90 16.79
N ALA A 102 -3.13 5.13 18.11
CA ALA A 102 -3.86 6.22 18.73
C ALA A 102 -3.39 7.57 18.18
N TYR A 103 -2.06 7.77 18.14
CA TYR A 103 -1.46 8.99 17.60
C TYR A 103 -1.80 9.22 16.12
N LEU A 104 -1.71 8.18 15.28
CA LEU A 104 -2.13 8.22 13.88
C LEU A 104 -3.61 8.59 13.74
N THR A 105 -4.47 8.13 14.64
CA THR A 105 -5.89 8.50 14.65
C THR A 105 -6.07 10.00 14.91
N VAL A 106 -5.27 10.59 15.80
CA VAL A 106 -5.29 12.04 16.03
C VAL A 106 -4.78 12.80 14.81
N ILE A 107 -3.67 12.34 14.19
CA ILE A 107 -3.14 12.95 12.95
C ILE A 107 -4.18 12.91 11.82
N GLU A 108 -4.90 11.79 11.66
CA GLU A 108 -5.93 11.63 10.63
C GLU A 108 -7.12 12.59 10.84
N ARG A 109 -7.44 12.92 12.09
CA ARG A 109 -8.61 13.76 12.44
C ARG A 109 -8.28 15.25 12.56
N ALA A 110 -7.10 15.58 13.08
CA ALA A 110 -6.72 16.95 13.42
C ALA A 110 -5.22 17.20 13.18
N PRO A 111 -4.72 17.06 11.93
CA PRO A 111 -3.29 17.14 11.64
C PRO A 111 -2.68 18.50 12.03
N ASP A 112 -3.42 19.59 11.85
CA ASP A 112 -2.95 20.94 12.19
C ASP A 112 -2.88 21.16 13.70
N ALA A 113 -3.74 20.50 14.49
CA ALA A 113 -3.69 20.58 15.95
C ALA A 113 -2.47 19.85 16.49
N VAL A 114 -2.16 18.67 15.95
CA VAL A 114 -0.92 17.94 16.27
C VAL A 114 0.30 18.78 15.92
N GLU A 115 0.34 19.35 14.71
CA GLU A 115 1.48 20.18 14.30
C GLU A 115 1.66 21.39 15.21
N ARG A 116 0.59 22.09 15.59
CA ARG A 116 0.68 23.20 16.55
C ARG A 116 1.26 22.74 17.89
N ALA A 117 0.74 21.65 18.44
CA ALA A 117 1.20 21.10 19.72
C ALA A 117 2.67 20.66 19.69
N LEU A 118 3.21 20.30 18.51
CA LEU A 118 4.60 19.89 18.33
C LEU A 118 5.55 21.02 17.90
N LYS A 119 5.07 22.26 17.79
CA LYS A 119 5.94 23.43 17.50
C LYS A 119 6.37 24.20 18.74
N GLU A 120 5.83 23.82 19.90
CA GLU A 120 6.30 24.24 21.23
C GLU A 120 7.59 23.51 21.61
#